data_AF-A0A8J6Q014-F1
#
_entry.id   AF-A0A8J6Q014-F1
#
_cell.length_a   1.000
_cell.length_b   1.000
_cell.length_c   1.000
_cell.angle_alpha   90.00
_cell.angle_beta   90.00
_cell.angle_gamma   90.00
#
_symmetry.space_group_name_H-M   'P 1'
#
loop_
_entity.id
_entity.type
_entity.pdbx_description
1 polymer ?
#
loop_
_entity_poly.entity_id
_entity_poly.type
_entity_poly.pdbx_seq_one_letter_code
_entity_poly.pdbx_strand_id
1 'polypeptide(L)'
;MSKANVLKKIEVGNPLINLGLFNLYDKHQEAKNDEQLANFYHHLLDSVEGSEIAEQLTFAMIAYSTGIDINPLILMTLERDEDRN
;
A
#
# COMPACT_ATOMS: atom_id res chain seq x y z
N MET A 1 -27.98 8.64 1.61
CA MET A 1 -26.80 8.60 2.50
C MET A 1 -25.61 8.16 1.66
N SER A 2 -24.52 8.92 1.60
CA SER A 2 -23.28 8.40 0.98
C SER A 2 -22.77 7.24 1.81
N LYS A 3 -22.44 6.12 1.18
CA LYS A 3 -21.81 4.98 1.85
C LYS A 3 -20.50 5.47 2.47
N ALA A 4 -20.28 5.21 3.76
CA ALA A 4 -19.01 5.53 4.40
C ALA A 4 -17.91 4.62 3.81
N ASN A 5 -16.75 5.21 3.48
CA ASN A 5 -15.58 4.45 3.08
C ASN A 5 -15.05 3.66 4.28
N VAL A 6 -14.74 2.39 4.07
CA VAL A 6 -14.11 1.51 5.06
C VAL A 6 -12.59 1.63 4.96
N LEU A 7 -12.06 1.84 3.74
CA LEU A 7 -10.64 1.93 3.48
C LEU A 7 -10.12 3.34 3.80
N LYS A 8 -8.98 3.38 4.51
CA LYS A 8 -8.28 4.61 4.89
C LYS A 8 -7.25 5.00 3.83
N LYS A 9 -7.40 6.19 3.26
CA LYS A 9 -6.40 6.76 2.36
C LYS A 9 -5.20 7.30 3.15
N ILE A 10 -3.98 7.08 2.68
CA ILE A 10 -2.76 7.62 3.32
C ILE A 10 -2.60 9.09 2.91
N GLU A 11 -2.94 9.99 3.82
CA GLU A 11 -2.88 11.45 3.61
C GLU A 11 -1.52 12.07 3.99
N VAL A 12 -0.84 11.50 5.00
CA VAL A 12 0.42 12.03 5.53
C VAL A 12 1.50 10.95 5.47
N GLY A 13 2.69 11.30 5.02
CA GLY A 13 3.82 10.37 4.94
C GLY A 13 3.64 9.28 3.89
N ASN A 14 2.88 9.54 2.84
CA ASN A 14 2.63 8.57 1.78
C ASN A 14 3.96 8.10 1.15
N PRO A 15 4.28 6.79 1.17
CA PRO A 15 5.54 6.29 0.66
C PRO A 15 5.82 6.65 -0.80
N LEU A 16 4.78 6.85 -1.62
CA LEU A 16 4.92 7.25 -3.01
C LEU A 16 5.61 8.61 -3.15
N ILE A 17 5.37 9.56 -2.22
CA ILE A 17 6.07 10.85 -2.19
C ILE A 17 7.55 10.64 -1.86
N ASN A 18 7.83 9.84 -0.82
CA ASN A 18 9.19 9.60 -0.34
C ASN A 18 10.08 8.93 -1.40
N LEU A 19 9.46 8.16 -2.30
CA LEU A 19 10.13 7.50 -3.42
C LEU A 19 10.13 8.31 -4.72
N GLY A 20 9.61 9.55 -4.72
CA GLY A 20 9.54 10.41 -5.90
C GLY A 20 8.53 9.94 -6.96
N LEU A 21 7.60 9.05 -6.60
CA LEU A 21 6.57 8.48 -7.48
C LEU A 21 5.33 9.37 -7.54
N PHE A 22 5.52 10.66 -7.86
CA PHE A 22 4.47 11.68 -7.79
C PHE A 22 3.25 11.36 -8.67
N ASN A 23 3.45 10.77 -9.86
CA ASN A 23 2.35 10.37 -10.74
C ASN A 23 1.44 9.30 -10.11
N LEU A 24 2.01 8.39 -9.31
CA LEU A 24 1.24 7.37 -8.60
C LEU A 24 0.57 7.96 -7.37
N TYR A 25 1.25 8.91 -6.70
CA TYR A 25 0.65 9.67 -5.61
C TYR A 25 -0.59 10.44 -6.07
N ASP A 26 -0.53 11.14 -7.21
CA ASP A 26 -1.66 11.90 -7.75
C ASP A 26 -2.85 10.97 -8.04
N LYS A 27 -2.60 9.82 -8.68
CA LYS A 27 -3.63 8.78 -8.90
C LYS A 27 -4.21 8.23 -7.60
N HIS A 28 -3.39 8.03 -6.59
CA HIS A 28 -3.85 7.62 -5.26
C HIS A 28 -4.75 8.70 -4.63
N GLN A 29 -4.44 9.98 -4.82
CA GLN A 29 -5.27 11.08 -4.31
C GLN A 29 -6.60 11.23 -5.05
N GLU A 30 -6.67 10.85 -6.32
CA GLU A 30 -7.89 10.86 -7.13
C GLU A 30 -8.93 9.83 -6.68
N ALA A 31 -8.53 8.78 -5.95
CA ALA A 31 -9.44 7.78 -5.41
C ALA A 31 -10.35 8.40 -4.31
N LYS A 32 -11.67 8.34 -4.52
CA LYS A 32 -12.69 8.97 -3.64
C LYS A 32 -13.49 7.95 -2.83
N ASN A 33 -13.46 6.68 -3.23
CA ASN A 33 -14.22 5.62 -2.59
C ASN A 33 -13.41 4.31 -2.48
N ASP A 34 -13.93 3.36 -1.70
CA ASP A 34 -13.27 2.08 -1.43
C ASP A 34 -12.93 1.30 -2.72
N GLU A 35 -13.83 1.30 -3.70
CA GLU A 35 -13.63 0.59 -4.97
C GLU A 35 -12.48 1.18 -5.77
N GLN A 36 -12.42 2.51 -5.87
CA GLN A 36 -11.34 3.22 -6.55
C GLN A 36 -10.00 3.02 -5.85
N LEU A 37 -9.99 3.03 -4.52
CA LEU A 37 -8.77 2.83 -3.75
C LEU A 37 -8.28 1.37 -3.82
N ALA A 38 -9.18 0.40 -3.80
CA ALA A 38 -8.86 -1.01 -4.03
C ALA A 38 -8.31 -1.24 -5.44
N ASN A 39 -8.94 -0.65 -6.46
CA ASN A 39 -8.45 -0.73 -7.85
C ASN A 39 -7.06 -0.11 -7.99
N PHE A 40 -6.79 1.02 -7.31
CA PHE A 40 -5.46 1.60 -7.27
C PHE A 40 -4.43 0.62 -6.70
N TYR A 41 -4.72 -0.03 -5.57
CA TYR A 41 -3.80 -0.98 -4.96
C TYR A 41 -3.56 -2.22 -5.81
N HIS A 42 -4.60 -2.76 -6.46
CA HIS A 42 -4.44 -3.89 -7.40
C HIS A 42 -3.54 -3.51 -8.57
N HIS A 43 -3.79 -2.36 -9.20
CA HIS A 43 -2.92 -1.88 -10.29
C HIS A 43 -1.49 -1.59 -9.82
N LEU A 44 -1.31 -1.09 -8.60
CA LEU A 44 0.01 -0.86 -8.04
C LEU A 44 0.75 -2.19 -7.86
N LEU A 45 0.11 -3.20 -7.27
CA LEU A 45 0.64 -4.56 -7.12
C LEU A 45 1.08 -5.16 -8.45
N ASP A 46 0.19 -5.13 -9.45
CA ASP A 46 0.51 -5.64 -10.80
C ASP A 46 1.71 -4.89 -11.42
N SER A 47 1.85 -3.59 -11.15
CA SER A 47 2.93 -2.77 -11.71
C SER A 47 4.29 -2.95 -11.03
N VAL A 48 4.30 -3.51 -9.81
CA VAL A 48 5.53 -3.72 -9.03
C VAL A 48 5.94 -5.20 -8.94
N GLU A 49 5.21 -6.08 -9.64
CA GLU A 49 5.48 -7.52 -9.68
C GLU A 49 6.96 -7.81 -10.04
N GLY A 50 7.62 -8.65 -9.24
CA GLY A 50 9.03 -9.00 -9.37
C GLY A 50 9.98 -8.06 -8.63
N SER A 51 9.48 -7.04 -7.93
CA SER A 51 10.26 -6.20 -7.03
C SER A 51 9.80 -6.39 -5.59
N GLU A 52 10.49 -7.27 -4.86
CA GLU A 52 10.18 -7.62 -3.45
C GLU A 52 9.95 -6.39 -2.56
N ILE A 53 10.84 -5.39 -2.64
CA ILE A 53 10.73 -4.16 -1.83
C ILE A 53 9.47 -3.35 -2.19
N ALA A 54 9.15 -3.24 -3.48
CA ALA A 54 8.00 -2.47 -3.93
C ALA A 54 6.68 -3.20 -3.66
N GLU A 55 6.67 -4.53 -3.73
CA GLU A 55 5.56 -5.38 -3.31
C GLU A 55 5.31 -5.25 -1.80
N GLN A 56 6.33 -5.41 -0.97
CA GLN A 56 6.24 -5.23 0.49
C GLN A 56 5.73 -3.83 0.87
N LEU A 57 6.20 -2.79 0.16
CA LEU A 57 5.69 -1.43 0.37
C LEU A 57 4.21 -1.32 0.02
N THR A 58 3.79 -1.92 -1.10
CA THR A 58 2.40 -1.91 -1.55
C THR A 58 1.51 -2.64 -0.54
N PHE A 59 1.96 -3.79 -0.02
CA PHE A 59 1.28 -4.50 1.06
C PHE A 59 1.18 -3.67 2.34
N ALA A 60 2.24 -2.94 2.72
CA ALA A 60 2.19 -2.05 3.87
C ALA A 60 1.15 -0.93 3.67
N MET A 61 1.03 -0.36 2.47
CA MET A 61 0.01 0.62 2.14
C MET A 61 -1.41 0.02 2.26
N ILE A 62 -1.62 -1.21 1.78
CA ILE A 62 -2.90 -1.93 1.89
C ILE A 62 -3.24 -2.23 3.36
N ALA A 63 -2.26 -2.68 4.14
CA ALA A 63 -2.44 -2.97 5.56
C ALA A 63 -2.90 -1.71 6.32
N TYR A 64 -2.20 -0.59 6.12
CA TYR A 64 -2.62 0.70 6.68
C TYR A 64 -4.06 1.05 6.28
N SER A 65 -4.38 0.87 4.99
CA SER A 65 -5.70 1.18 4.44
C SER A 65 -6.82 0.35 5.04
N THR A 66 -6.54 -0.88 5.46
CA THR A 66 -7.52 -1.77 6.12
C THR A 66 -7.54 -1.59 7.64
N GLY A 67 -6.73 -0.68 8.18
CA GLY A 67 -6.60 -0.43 9.62
C GLY A 67 -5.75 -1.47 10.35
N ILE A 68 -4.98 -2.27 9.62
CA ILE A 68 -3.99 -3.18 10.18
C ILE A 68 -2.67 -2.41 10.28
N ASP A 69 -2.20 -2.19 11.51
CA ASP A 69 -0.89 -1.59 11.76
C ASP A 69 0.20 -2.65 11.65
N ILE A 70 0.61 -2.96 10.42
CA ILE A 70 1.78 -3.80 10.20
C ILE A 70 2.98 -2.89 10.06
N ASN A 71 3.88 -2.95 11.04
CA ASN A 71 5.19 -2.34 10.88
C ASN A 71 5.90 -3.05 9.71
N PRO A 72 6.28 -2.35 8.62
CA PRO A 72 6.92 -2.97 7.46
C PRO A 72 8.20 -3.74 7.83
N LEU A 73 8.89 -3.33 8.90
CA LEU A 73 10.05 -4.04 9.42
C LEU A 73 9.69 -5.44 9.92
N ILE A 74 8.50 -5.65 10.49
CA ILE A 74 8.01 -6.96 10.95
C ILE A 74 7.76 -7.89 9.76
N LEU A 75 7.21 -7.37 8.65
CA LEU A 75 7.03 -8.15 7.42
C LEU A 75 8.40 -8.65 6.90
N MET A 76 9.39 -7.76 6.84
CA MET A 76 10.75 -8.06 6.41
C MET A 76 11.52 -8.99 7.34
N THR A 77 11.12 -9.11 8.63
CA THR A 77 11.81 -10.02 9.56
C THR A 77 11.28 -11.44 9.48
N LEU A 78 10.00 -11.63 9.18
CA LEU A 78 9.36 -12.95 9.09
C LEU A 78 9.91 -13.78 7.91
N GLU A 79 10.24 -13.13 6.79
CA GLU A 79 10.79 -13.80 5.60
C GLU A 79 12.24 -14.27 5.80
N ARG A 80 13.02 -13.62 6.69
CA ARG A 80 14.41 -14.04 6.98
C ARG A 80 14.53 -15.26 7.87
N ASP A 81 13.49 -15.58 8.64
CA ASP A 81 13.53 -16.72 9.56
C ASP A 81 13.09 -18.03 8.88
N GLU A 82 12.40 -17.98 7.73
CA GLU A 82 12.10 -19.16 6.91
C GLU A 82 13.34 -19.67 6.13
N ASP A 83 14.26 -18.78 5.75
CA ASP A 83 15.54 -19.15 5.12
C ASP A 83 16.56 -19.78 6.09
N ARG A 84 16.22 -19.92 7.37
CA ARG A 84 17.12 -20.45 8.43
C ARG A 84 16.71 -21.83 8.98
N ASN A 85 15.66 -22.45 8.45
CA ASN A 85 15.20 -23.79 8.85
C ASN A 85 15.37 -24.84 7.74
#